data_AF-A0A450TI07-F1
#
_entry.id   AF-A0A450TI07-F1
#
_cell.length_a   1.000
_cell.length_b   1.000
_cell.length_c   1.000
_cell.angle_alpha   90.00
_cell.angle_beta   90.00
_cell.angle_gamma   90.00
#
_symmetry.space_group_name_H-M   'P 1'
#
loop_
_entity.id
_entity.type
_entity.pdbx_description
1 polymer ?
#
loop_
_entity_poly.entity_id
_entity_poly.type
_entity_poly.pdbx_seq_one_letter_code
_entity_poly.pdbx_strand_id
1 'polypeptide(L)'
;AVVELLIALLKDAPEDIEPIAYYLVRVYGYDEQTLRKIIREVQPREEEKMMSQFAREIQSKALQEGIQQGMQQGIQQGEHKKAVEMAGALLSKGMGISEVSEISGLSEEEIRKLLIH
;
A
#
# COMPACT_ATOMS: atom_id res chain seq x y z
N ALA A 1 19.47 11.27 -23.91
CA ALA A 1 20.23 10.15 -24.48
C ALA A 1 19.39 8.87 -24.49
N VAL A 2 19.01 8.32 -23.32
CA VAL A 2 18.26 7.04 -23.25
C VAL A 2 16.80 7.16 -23.72
N VAL A 3 16.06 8.18 -23.28
CA VAL A 3 14.65 8.40 -23.71
C VAL A 3 14.55 8.60 -25.23
N GLU A 4 15.47 9.39 -25.81
CA GLU A 4 15.49 9.61 -27.27
C GLU A 4 15.81 8.33 -28.05
N LEU A 5 16.73 7.50 -27.54
CA LEU A 5 17.03 6.20 -28.14
C LEU A 5 15.82 5.27 -28.08
N LEU A 6 15.13 5.23 -26.93
CA LEU A 6 13.92 4.44 -26.76
C LEU A 6 12.81 4.89 -27.72
N ILE A 7 12.59 6.20 -27.85
CA ILE A 7 11.62 6.76 -28.81
C ILE A 7 11.99 6.35 -30.24
N ALA A 8 13.27 6.45 -30.62
CA ALA A 8 13.73 6.05 -31.94
C ALA A 8 13.45 4.56 -32.22
N LEU A 9 13.79 3.67 -31.28
CA LEU A 9 13.53 2.24 -31.40
C LEU A 9 12.03 1.92 -31.49
N LEU A 10 11.21 2.59 -30.69
CA LEU A 10 9.76 2.39 -30.68
C LEU A 10 9.05 2.99 -31.89
N LYS A 11 9.62 4.00 -32.56
CA LYS A 11 9.10 4.50 -33.83
C LYS A 11 9.19 3.44 -34.94
N ASP A 12 10.18 2.55 -34.86
CA ASP A 12 10.34 1.41 -35.79
C ASP A 12 9.45 0.20 -35.40
N ALA A 13 8.95 0.15 -34.17
CA ALA A 13 8.08 -0.91 -33.63
C ALA A 13 6.99 -0.32 -32.69
N PRO A 14 6.03 0.46 -33.21
CA PRO A 14 5.05 1.16 -32.39
C PRO A 14 4.12 0.21 -31.60
N GLU A 15 3.92 -1.02 -32.07
CA GLU A 15 3.15 -2.05 -31.36
C GLU A 15 3.69 -2.39 -29.97
N ASP A 16 4.99 -2.15 -29.72
CA ASP A 16 5.65 -2.44 -28.45
C ASP A 16 5.50 -1.31 -27.42
N ILE A 17 4.93 -0.16 -27.81
CA ILE A 17 4.79 1.00 -26.92
C ILE A 17 3.99 0.67 -25.66
N GLU A 18 2.89 -0.07 -25.80
CA GLU A 18 1.98 -0.38 -24.71
C GLU A 18 2.67 -1.25 -23.64
N PRO A 19 3.17 -2.46 -23.94
CA PRO A 19 3.85 -3.29 -22.93
C PRO A 19 5.08 -2.62 -22.33
N ILE A 20 5.84 -1.84 -23.10
CA ILE A 20 7.02 -1.11 -22.59
C ILE A 20 6.59 0.04 -21.66
N ALA A 21 5.59 0.83 -22.03
CA ALA A 21 5.07 1.90 -21.18
C ALA A 21 4.54 1.35 -19.84
N TYR A 22 3.81 0.22 -19.87
CA TYR A 22 3.38 -0.47 -18.65
C TYR A 22 4.56 -0.88 -17.78
N TYR A 23 5.63 -1.43 -18.37
CA TYR A 23 6.82 -1.82 -17.62
C TYR A 23 7.53 -0.62 -16.98
N LEU A 24 7.70 0.49 -17.73
CA LEU A 24 8.34 1.71 -17.24
C LEU A 24 7.59 2.33 -16.05
N VAL A 25 6.26 2.34 -16.09
CA VAL A 25 5.43 2.81 -14.96
C VAL A 25 5.58 1.89 -13.75
N ARG A 26 5.46 0.57 -13.94
CA ARG A 26 5.38 -0.37 -12.81
C ARG A 26 6.72 -0.62 -12.13
N VAL A 27 7.82 -0.67 -12.88
CA VAL A 27 9.13 -1.07 -12.36
C VAL A 27 10.02 0.13 -12.07
N TYR A 28 10.00 1.13 -12.94
CA TYR A 28 10.91 2.28 -12.85
C TYR A 28 10.23 3.56 -12.36
N GLY A 29 8.90 3.57 -12.21
CA GLY A 29 8.16 4.74 -11.72
C GLY A 29 8.41 5.98 -12.56
N TYR A 30 8.51 5.83 -13.88
CA TYR A 30 8.72 6.96 -14.78
C TYR A 30 7.65 8.02 -14.57
N ASP A 31 8.08 9.29 -14.53
CA ASP A 31 7.18 10.41 -14.32
C ASP A 31 6.22 10.60 -15.51
N GLU A 32 5.09 11.23 -15.23
CA GLU A 32 4.02 11.43 -16.20
C GLU A 32 4.49 12.18 -17.45
N GLN A 33 5.35 13.18 -17.30
CA GLN A 33 5.80 14.01 -18.41
C GLN A 33 6.67 13.22 -19.37
N THR A 34 7.60 12.42 -18.83
CA THR A 34 8.45 11.54 -19.64
C THR A 34 7.63 10.48 -20.35
N LEU A 35 6.67 9.86 -19.67
CA LEU A 35 5.81 8.83 -20.25
C LEU A 35 4.94 9.39 -21.39
N ARG A 36 4.29 10.55 -21.16
CA ARG A 36 3.53 11.25 -22.19
C ARG A 36 4.38 11.61 -23.39
N LYS A 37 5.61 12.09 -23.17
CA LYS A 37 6.54 12.40 -24.26
C LYS A 37 6.80 11.15 -25.12
N ILE A 38 7.13 10.02 -24.50
CA ILE A 38 7.41 8.78 -25.24
C ILE A 38 6.19 8.35 -26.05
N ILE A 39 5.02 8.28 -25.42
CA ILE A 39 3.78 7.83 -26.09
C ILE A 39 3.38 8.80 -27.21
N ARG A 40 3.48 10.11 -26.99
CA ARG A 40 3.15 11.12 -27.99
C ARG A 40 4.06 11.06 -29.21
N GLU A 41 5.35 10.82 -29.00
CA GLU A 41 6.33 10.73 -30.07
C GLU A 41 6.19 9.42 -30.87
N VAL A 42 5.81 8.33 -30.22
CA VAL A 42 5.69 7.00 -30.86
C VAL A 42 4.31 6.80 -31.47
N GLN A 43 3.25 7.02 -30.68
CA GLN A 43 1.86 6.76 -31.08
C GLN A 43 0.90 7.78 -30.46
N PRO A 44 0.84 9.02 -30.98
CA PRO A 44 0.08 10.12 -30.36
C PRO A 44 -1.42 9.86 -30.22
N ARG A 45 -1.99 8.99 -31.05
CA ARG A 45 -3.41 8.60 -30.97
C ARG A 45 -3.75 7.78 -29.72
N GLU A 46 -2.77 7.12 -29.11
CA GLU A 46 -2.98 6.29 -27.91
C GLU A 46 -2.67 7.02 -26.61
N GLU A 47 -2.11 8.25 -26.65
CA GLU A 47 -1.69 8.98 -25.43
C GLU A 47 -2.83 9.06 -24.41
N GLU A 48 -4.00 9.55 -24.81
CA GLU A 48 -5.12 9.72 -23.89
C GLU A 48 -5.60 8.39 -23.32
N LYS A 49 -5.71 7.35 -24.16
CA LYS A 49 -6.17 6.02 -23.76
C LYS A 49 -5.21 5.39 -22.76
N MET A 50 -3.92 5.36 -23.07
CA MET A 50 -2.88 4.77 -22.23
C MET A 50 -2.75 5.51 -20.90
N MET A 51 -2.69 6.85 -20.92
CA MET A 51 -2.62 7.66 -19.71
C MET A 51 -3.86 7.46 -18.81
N SER A 52 -5.05 7.37 -19.40
CA SER A 52 -6.28 7.07 -18.66
C SER A 52 -6.30 5.66 -18.06
N GLN A 53 -5.67 4.67 -18.72
CA GLN A 53 -5.52 3.32 -18.17
C GLN A 53 -4.55 3.34 -16.98
N PHE A 54 -3.37 3.94 -17.12
CA PHE A 54 -2.40 4.06 -16.03
C PHE A 54 -2.98 4.75 -14.79
N ALA A 55 -3.70 5.87 -14.97
CA ALA A 55 -4.33 6.59 -13.87
C ALA A 55 -5.33 5.70 -13.12
N ARG A 56 -6.20 4.98 -13.84
CA ARG A 56 -7.19 4.07 -13.23
C ARG A 56 -6.53 2.93 -12.48
N GLU A 57 -5.49 2.33 -13.05
CA GLU A 57 -4.79 1.22 -12.41
C GLU A 57 -4.05 1.66 -11.15
N ILE A 58 -3.31 2.77 -11.21
CA ILE A 58 -2.61 3.34 -10.06
C ILE A 58 -3.61 3.67 -8.95
N GLN A 59 -4.72 4.33 -9.29
CA GLN A 59 -5.77 4.66 -8.33
C GLN A 59 -6.41 3.40 -7.72
N SER A 60 -6.73 2.41 -8.54
CA SER A 60 -7.34 1.16 -8.09
C SER A 60 -6.42 0.40 -7.14
N LYS A 61 -5.14 0.28 -7.50
CA LYS A 61 -4.14 -0.37 -6.66
C LYS A 61 -3.92 0.37 -5.34
N ALA A 62 -3.76 1.69 -5.38
CA ALA A 62 -3.57 2.51 -4.18
C ALA A 62 -4.79 2.40 -3.24
N LEU A 63 -6.00 2.39 -3.79
CA LEU A 63 -7.22 2.21 -3.01
C LEU A 63 -7.26 0.81 -2.35
N GLN A 64 -6.95 -0.24 -3.10
CA GLN A 64 -6.92 -1.61 -2.57
C GLN A 64 -5.89 -1.76 -1.45
N GLU A 65 -4.67 -1.27 -1.66
CA GLU A 65 -3.62 -1.28 -0.65
C GLU A 65 -4.03 -0.49 0.60
N GLY A 66 -4.61 0.70 0.42
CA GLY A 66 -5.11 1.51 1.53
C GLY A 66 -6.22 0.83 2.33
N ILE A 67 -7.18 0.18 1.66
CA ILE A 67 -8.25 -0.59 2.31
C ILE A 67 -7.66 -1.77 3.08
N GLN A 68 -6.73 -2.51 2.48
CA GLN A 68 -6.11 -3.68 3.11
C GLN A 68 -5.31 -3.28 4.36
N GLN A 69 -4.49 -2.23 4.25
CA GLN A 69 -3.73 -1.69 5.37
C GLN A 69 -4.65 -1.18 6.48
N GLY A 70 -5.69 -0.41 6.13
CA GLY A 70 -6.65 0.11 7.08
C GLY A 70 -7.42 -1.00 7.80
N MET A 71 -7.83 -2.05 7.08
CA MET A 71 -8.49 -3.22 7.67
C MET A 71 -7.57 -3.97 8.62
N GLN A 72 -6.32 -4.23 8.22
CA GLN A 72 -5.34 -4.92 9.06
C GLN A 72 -5.03 -4.13 10.34
N GLN A 73 -4.81 -2.82 10.22
CA GLN A 73 -4.62 -1.93 11.37
C GLN A 73 -5.85 -1.91 12.28
N GLY A 74 -7.05 -1.83 11.70
CA GLY A 74 -8.31 -1.85 12.45
C GLY A 74 -8.52 -3.13 13.24
N ILE A 75 -8.21 -4.29 12.65
CA ILE A 75 -8.26 -5.59 13.34
C ILE A 75 -7.28 -5.61 14.51
N GLN A 76 -6.01 -5.27 14.28
CA GLN A 76 -4.98 -5.28 15.33
C GLN A 76 -5.32 -4.32 16.49
N GLN A 77 -5.78 -3.10 16.17
CA GLN A 77 -6.21 -2.13 17.17
C GLN A 77 -7.42 -2.64 17.97
N GLY A 78 -8.38 -3.28 17.29
CA GLY A 78 -9.55 -3.88 17.94
C GLY A 78 -9.20 -5.05 18.86
N GLU A 79 -8.34 -5.96 18.42
CA GLU A 79 -7.84 -7.08 19.21
C GLU A 79 -7.08 -6.59 20.44
N HIS A 80 -6.16 -5.64 20.26
CA HIS A 80 -5.39 -5.07 21.38
C HIS A 80 -6.31 -4.32 22.36
N LYS A 81 -7.25 -3.51 21.87
CA LYS A 81 -8.22 -2.81 22.74
C LYS A 81 -9.03 -3.79 23.58
N LYS A 82 -9.51 -4.88 22.96
CA LYS A 82 -10.25 -5.94 23.68
C LYS A 82 -9.37 -6.63 24.73
N ALA A 83 -8.11 -6.89 24.40
CA ALA A 83 -7.16 -7.47 25.35
C ALA A 83 -6.93 -6.55 26.57
N VAL A 84 -6.79 -5.24 26.35
CA VAL A 84 -6.65 -4.24 27.42
C VAL A 84 -7.90 -4.15 28.29
N GLU A 85 -9.10 -4.09 27.69
CA GLU A 85 -10.37 -4.07 28.42
C GLU A 85 -10.54 -5.33 29.27
N MET A 86 -10.19 -6.50 28.72
CA MET A 86 -10.22 -7.76 29.43
C MET A 86 -9.23 -7.78 30.60
N ALA A 87 -7.99 -7.35 30.39
CA ALA A 87 -6.98 -7.28 31.44
C ALA A 87 -7.43 -6.38 32.60
N GLY A 88 -7.98 -5.20 32.30
CA GLY A 88 -8.55 -4.31 33.32
C GLY A 88 -9.69 -4.95 34.11
N ALA A 89 -10.61 -5.65 33.42
CA ALA A 89 -11.71 -6.36 34.07
C ALA A 89 -11.21 -7.50 34.99
N LEU A 90 -10.21 -8.27 34.57
CA LEU A 90 -9.64 -9.35 35.39
C LEU A 90 -8.87 -8.81 36.61
N LEU A 91 -8.07 -7.75 36.42
CA LEU A 91 -7.39 -7.06 37.52
C LEU A 91 -8.39 -6.51 38.55
N SER A 92 -9.50 -5.91 38.11
CA SER A 92 -10.54 -5.40 39.01
C SER A 92 -11.22 -6.51 39.84
N LYS A 93 -11.15 -7.77 39.38
CA LYS A 93 -11.61 -8.95 40.10
C LYS A 93 -10.56 -9.53 41.06
N GLY A 94 -9.40 -8.88 41.18
CA GLY A 94 -8.30 -9.28 42.07
C GLY A 94 -7.39 -10.38 41.50
N MET A 95 -7.48 -10.66 40.20
CA MET A 95 -6.63 -11.65 39.54
C MET A 95 -5.17 -11.17 39.47
N GLY A 96 -4.22 -12.09 39.62
CA GLY A 96 -2.79 -11.78 39.59
C GLY A 96 -2.27 -11.44 38.19
N ILE A 97 -1.22 -10.60 38.11
CA ILE A 97 -0.65 -10.12 36.83
C ILE A 97 -0.27 -11.26 35.88
N SER A 98 0.34 -12.33 36.40
CA SER A 98 0.74 -13.51 35.61
C SER A 98 -0.47 -14.19 34.96
N GLU A 99 -1.55 -14.43 35.73
CA GLU A 99 -2.78 -15.05 35.21
C GLU A 99 -3.50 -14.14 34.20
N VAL A 100 -3.50 -12.83 34.45
CA VAL A 100 -4.06 -11.85 33.52
C VAL A 100 -3.28 -11.83 32.20
N SER A 101 -1.95 -11.95 32.25
CA SER A 101 -1.10 -12.03 31.05
C SER A 101 -1.44 -13.24 30.20
N GLU A 102 -1.58 -14.40 30.84
CA GLU A 102 -1.96 -15.65 30.16
C GLU A 102 -3.34 -15.58 29.50
N ILE A 103 -4.33 -14.95 30.14
CA ILE A 103 -5.71 -14.90 29.61
C ILE A 103 -5.90 -13.81 28.56
N SER A 104 -5.37 -12.60 28.81
CA SER A 104 -5.57 -11.45 27.93
C SER A 104 -4.64 -11.46 26.71
N GLY A 105 -3.53 -12.20 26.78
CA GLY A 105 -2.50 -12.20 25.75
C GLY A 105 -1.60 -10.95 25.74
N LEU A 106 -1.77 -10.06 26.71
CA LEU A 106 -0.86 -8.93 26.93
C LEU A 106 0.37 -9.37 27.71
N SER A 107 1.50 -8.70 27.48
CA SER A 107 2.67 -8.87 28.33
C SER A 107 2.43 -8.32 29.74
N GLU A 108 3.13 -8.87 30.74
CA GLU A 108 3.08 -8.31 32.09
C GLU A 108 3.48 -6.83 32.14
N GLU A 109 4.39 -6.39 31.27
CA GLU A 109 4.79 -4.99 31.17
C GLU A 109 3.64 -4.09 30.73
N GLU A 110 2.89 -4.51 29.72
CA GLU A 110 1.68 -3.80 29.27
C GLU A 110 0.64 -3.75 30.38
N ILE A 111 0.44 -4.87 31.10
CA ILE A 111 -0.50 -4.96 32.22
C ILE A 111 -0.08 -4.03 33.36
N ARG A 112 1.22 -3.98 33.70
CA ARG A 112 1.76 -3.07 34.73
C ARG A 112 1.53 -1.60 34.36
N LYS A 113 1.63 -1.24 33.08
CA LYS A 113 1.32 0.13 32.61
C LYS A 113 -0.15 0.51 32.84
N LEU A 114 -1.08 -0.45 32.83
CA LEU A 114 -2.49 -0.18 33.15
C LEU A 114 -2.73 0.19 34.62
N LEU A 115 -1.80 -0.18 35.51
CA LEU A 115 -1.88 0.07 36.96
C LEU A 115 -1.21 1.39 37.37
N ILE A 116 -0.46 2.02 36.47
CA ILE A 116 0.23 3.28 36.71
C ILE A 116 -0.66 4.39 36.16
N HIS A 117 -1.31 5.14 37.06
CA HIS A 117 -2.03 6.38 36.74
C HIS A 117 -1.13 7.60 36.91
#